data_AF-A0A1W1CWK6-F1
#
_entry.id   AF-A0A1W1CWK6-F1
#
_cell.length_a   1.000
_cell.length_b   1.000
_cell.length_c   1.000
_cell.angle_alpha   90.00
_cell.angle_beta   90.00
_cell.angle_gamma   90.00
#
_symmetry.space_group_name_H-M   'P 1'
#
loop_
_entity.id
_entity.type
_entity.pdbx_description
1 polymer ?
#
loop_
_entity_poly.entity_id
_entity_poly.type
_entity_poly.pdbx_seq_one_letter_code
_entity_poly.pdbx_strand_id
1 'polypeptide(L)'
;MKKIVMLSLMVMWASANSVSNLTVVQDNLLKNNQISNSSVAQGEVNIKDSTLTDLAIGSVGNTNMSRIEDSHITNSEISQNIVDINQSSVINTNFYSDSEISDAHIENSSTVTQGSLSVSNNGELKNSSFTLSSSINNAVINNSNISQNEIEIDESIVDNLTMNGIHTIHNDTGTVNISNSTITQGKLSVIENSRLENSTIDMTSSIDKTDITDSTVDLCSVYVSNGANVSGVDIDGTCTMDNVKITGATVVQGAVVIYN
;
A
#
# COMPACT_ATOMS: atom_id res chain seq x y z
N MET A 1 -19.39 -7.13 -17.35
CA MET A 1 -18.14 -7.85 -17.67
C MET A 1 -17.00 -6.90 -17.38
N LYS A 2 -16.16 -7.20 -16.37
CA LYS A 2 -14.94 -6.43 -16.11
C LYS A 2 -13.97 -6.67 -17.27
N LYS A 3 -13.42 -5.62 -17.89
CA LYS A 3 -12.36 -5.74 -18.90
C LYS A 3 -11.04 -5.62 -18.15
N ILE A 4 -10.25 -6.69 -18.11
CA ILE A 4 -8.91 -6.60 -17.52
C ILE A 4 -8.03 -5.86 -18.53
N VAL A 5 -7.58 -4.65 -18.17
CA VAL A 5 -6.58 -3.90 -18.92
C VAL A 5 -5.28 -4.02 -18.14
N MET A 6 -4.59 -5.15 -18.32
CA MET A 6 -3.20 -5.29 -17.87
C MET A 6 -2.33 -4.47 -18.83
N LEU A 7 -2.06 -3.21 -18.48
CA LEU A 7 -1.02 -2.43 -19.13
C LEU A 7 0.11 -2.20 -18.12
N SER A 8 1.23 -2.84 -18.44
CA SER A 8 2.47 -2.99 -17.66
C SER A 8 2.49 -4.19 -16.70
N LEU A 9 3.49 -5.05 -16.92
CA LEU A 9 3.72 -6.29 -16.21
C LEU A 9 5.08 -6.21 -15.54
N MET A 10 5.09 -6.10 -14.22
CA MET A 10 5.97 -6.95 -13.45
C MET A 10 5.03 -7.69 -12.52
N VAL A 11 4.76 -8.95 -12.83
CA VAL A 11 4.18 -9.89 -11.88
C VAL A 11 5.20 -11.00 -11.81
N MET A 12 6.09 -10.92 -10.83
CA MET A 12 7.01 -12.01 -10.57
C MET A 12 6.26 -13.13 -9.87
N TRP A 13 5.72 -14.07 -10.63
CA TRP A 13 5.34 -15.36 -10.09
C TRP A 13 6.60 -16.20 -9.92
N ALA A 14 7.32 -15.99 -8.82
CA ALA A 14 8.26 -17.00 -8.37
C ALA A 14 7.43 -18.20 -7.92
N SER A 15 7.44 -19.27 -8.72
CA SER A 15 6.93 -20.62 -8.37
C SER A 15 8.05 -21.65 -8.50
N ALA A 16 9.30 -21.21 -8.26
CA ALA A 16 10.50 -22.00 -8.40
C ALA A 16 11.08 -22.31 -7.01
N ASN A 17 11.62 -23.52 -6.85
CA ASN A 17 12.16 -24.03 -5.57
C ASN A 17 13.21 -23.12 -4.90
N SER A 18 13.84 -22.19 -5.62
CA SER A 18 14.67 -21.11 -5.07
C SER A 18 14.98 -20.04 -6.13
N VAL A 19 14.88 -18.74 -5.79
CA VAL A 19 15.40 -17.62 -6.60
C VAL A 19 16.36 -16.80 -5.73
N SER A 20 17.55 -16.46 -6.25
CA SER A 20 18.52 -15.62 -5.55
C SER A 20 19.18 -14.57 -6.44
N ASN A 21 19.59 -13.44 -5.85
CA ASN A 21 20.32 -12.34 -6.49
C ASN A 21 19.60 -11.70 -7.69
N LEU A 22 18.28 -11.62 -7.64
CA LEU A 22 17.50 -10.95 -8.67
C LEU A 22 17.41 -9.45 -8.37
N THR A 23 17.68 -8.62 -9.39
CA THR A 23 17.44 -7.17 -9.35
C THR A 23 16.42 -6.80 -10.41
N VAL A 24 15.37 -6.08 -10.03
CA VAL A 24 14.34 -5.63 -10.97
C VAL A 24 14.03 -4.14 -10.79
N VAL A 25 13.91 -3.42 -11.92
CA VAL A 25 13.63 -1.99 -12.01
C VAL A 25 12.59 -1.74 -13.10
N GLN A 26 11.53 -0.98 -12.81
CA GLN A 26 10.40 -0.73 -13.71
C GLN A 26 9.85 0.70 -13.57
N ASP A 27 9.47 1.33 -14.68
CA ASP A 27 8.71 2.60 -14.69
C ASP A 27 7.44 2.42 -15.55
N ASN A 28 6.29 2.71 -14.97
CA ASN A 28 4.97 2.42 -15.53
C ASN A 28 4.12 3.69 -15.54
N LEU A 29 3.78 4.19 -16.73
CA LEU A 29 2.97 5.38 -16.88
C LEU A 29 1.67 5.10 -17.66
N LEU A 30 0.54 5.44 -17.07
CA LEU A 30 -0.75 5.58 -17.74
C LEU A 30 -1.18 7.05 -17.71
N LYS A 31 -1.27 7.69 -18.87
CA LYS A 31 -1.67 9.11 -18.97
C LYS A 31 -2.86 9.29 -19.90
N ASN A 32 -3.80 10.18 -19.55
CA ASN A 32 -4.97 10.53 -20.36
C ASN A 32 -5.91 9.33 -20.67
N ASN A 33 -6.12 8.43 -19.70
CA ASN A 33 -6.92 7.23 -19.91
C ASN A 33 -8.35 7.36 -19.36
N GLN A 34 -9.28 6.62 -19.98
CA GLN A 34 -10.60 6.32 -19.43
C GLN A 34 -10.59 4.86 -18.96
N ILE A 35 -10.32 4.64 -17.69
CA ILE A 35 -10.26 3.32 -17.07
C ILE A 35 -11.64 3.04 -16.47
N SER A 36 -12.42 2.16 -17.10
CA SER A 36 -13.78 1.87 -16.65
C SER A 36 -14.06 0.38 -16.57
N ASN A 37 -14.71 -0.07 -15.49
CA ASN A 37 -15.03 -1.48 -15.27
C ASN A 37 -13.80 -2.39 -15.44
N SER A 38 -12.64 -1.95 -14.97
CA SER A 38 -11.35 -2.56 -15.28
C SER A 38 -10.53 -2.85 -14.04
N SER A 39 -9.52 -3.70 -14.19
CA SER A 39 -8.46 -3.89 -13.19
C SER A 39 -7.13 -3.48 -13.83
N VAL A 40 -6.37 -2.67 -13.12
CA VAL A 40 -5.02 -2.20 -13.48
C VAL A 40 -4.09 -2.56 -12.33
N ALA A 41 -3.04 -3.29 -12.64
CA ALA A 41 -2.00 -3.70 -11.70
C ALA A 41 -0.64 -3.21 -12.22
N GLN A 42 0.14 -2.51 -11.39
CA GLN A 42 1.47 -2.01 -11.74
C GLN A 42 2.45 -2.25 -10.59
N GLY A 43 3.62 -2.82 -10.87
CA GLY A 43 4.65 -3.04 -9.84
C GLY A 43 4.27 -4.07 -8.75
N GLU A 44 3.42 -5.05 -9.06
CA GLU A 44 3.03 -6.07 -8.09
C GLU A 44 4.06 -7.21 -7.99
N VAL A 45 4.39 -7.62 -6.77
CA VAL A 45 5.25 -8.76 -6.51
C VAL A 45 4.46 -9.80 -5.74
N ASN A 46 4.14 -10.90 -6.40
CA ASN A 46 3.39 -12.00 -5.79
C ASN A 46 4.30 -13.23 -5.65
N ILE A 47 4.77 -13.47 -4.44
CA ILE A 47 5.63 -14.59 -4.10
C ILE A 47 4.77 -15.68 -3.49
N LYS A 48 4.67 -16.83 -4.18
CA LYS A 48 3.82 -17.93 -3.75
C LYS A 48 4.53 -19.28 -3.80
N ASP A 49 4.29 -20.11 -2.79
CA ASP A 49 4.80 -21.49 -2.69
C ASP A 49 6.33 -21.58 -2.94
N SER A 50 7.09 -20.58 -2.50
CA SER A 50 8.49 -20.39 -2.91
C SER A 50 9.42 -20.01 -1.76
N THR A 51 10.72 -20.18 -1.98
CA THR A 51 11.77 -19.61 -1.13
C THR A 51 12.62 -18.64 -1.93
N LEU A 52 12.75 -17.40 -1.46
CA LEU A 52 13.61 -16.38 -2.05
C LEU A 52 14.63 -15.89 -1.03
N THR A 53 15.87 -15.73 -1.48
CA THR A 53 16.93 -15.12 -0.68
C THR A 53 17.62 -14.03 -1.50
N ASP A 54 18.05 -12.96 -0.83
CA ASP A 54 18.89 -11.93 -1.44
C ASP A 54 18.24 -11.29 -2.68
N LEU A 55 16.94 -11.00 -2.59
CA LEU A 55 16.17 -10.34 -3.63
C LEU A 55 16.26 -8.82 -3.46
N ALA A 56 16.55 -8.10 -4.53
CA ALA A 56 16.48 -6.64 -4.54
C ALA A 56 15.47 -6.20 -5.61
N ILE A 57 14.48 -5.41 -5.23
CA ILE A 57 13.49 -4.85 -6.16
C ILE A 57 13.53 -3.35 -6.00
N GLY A 58 13.89 -2.65 -7.07
CA GLY A 58 14.20 -1.23 -7.05
C GLY A 58 15.58 -0.95 -6.48
N SER A 59 15.93 0.33 -6.38
CA SER A 59 17.14 0.75 -5.67
C SER A 59 16.94 2.12 -5.03
N VAL A 60 17.69 2.43 -3.98
CA VAL A 60 17.84 3.79 -3.44
C VAL A 60 18.40 4.68 -4.55
N GLY A 61 17.53 5.39 -5.28
CA GLY A 61 17.87 6.23 -6.43
C GLY A 61 17.40 5.75 -7.81
N ASN A 62 16.67 4.62 -7.90
CA ASN A 62 16.05 4.17 -9.16
C ASN A 62 14.68 3.55 -8.83
N THR A 63 13.65 4.25 -9.27
CA THR A 63 12.28 4.17 -8.77
C THR A 63 11.53 3.07 -9.50
N ASN A 64 11.11 2.01 -8.79
CA ASN A 64 9.94 1.26 -9.27
C ASN A 64 8.73 2.18 -9.17
N MET A 65 8.50 2.94 -10.24
CA MET A 65 7.50 3.99 -10.26
C MET A 65 6.27 3.52 -11.01
N SER A 66 5.12 3.59 -10.36
CA SER A 66 3.83 3.32 -10.96
C SER A 66 3.01 4.60 -10.96
N ARG A 67 2.69 5.13 -12.13
CA ARG A 67 2.08 6.45 -12.31
C ARG A 67 0.79 6.36 -13.13
N ILE A 68 -0.26 6.98 -12.62
CA ILE A 68 -1.47 7.28 -13.38
C ILE A 68 -1.68 8.79 -13.37
N GLU A 69 -1.78 9.40 -14.54
CA GLU A 69 -1.90 10.85 -14.71
C GLU A 69 -3.12 11.19 -15.56
N ASP A 70 -3.76 12.33 -15.28
CA ASP A 70 -4.79 12.94 -16.14
C ASP A 70 -5.91 11.94 -16.55
N SER A 71 -6.25 11.01 -15.66
CA SER A 71 -7.08 9.85 -16.01
C SER A 71 -8.39 9.84 -15.25
N HIS A 72 -9.42 9.28 -15.89
CA HIS A 72 -10.72 9.07 -15.27
C HIS A 72 -10.91 7.58 -15.00
N ILE A 73 -11.06 7.23 -13.73
CA ILE A 73 -11.10 5.88 -13.18
C ILE A 73 -12.49 5.66 -12.59
N THR A 74 -13.25 4.72 -13.15
CA THR A 74 -14.64 4.47 -12.77
C THR A 74 -14.94 2.98 -12.61
N ASN A 75 -15.56 2.60 -11.49
CA ASN A 75 -15.89 1.20 -11.17
C ASN A 75 -14.71 0.23 -11.45
N SER A 76 -13.52 0.63 -11.03
CA SER A 76 -12.27 -0.07 -11.38
C SER A 76 -11.42 -0.36 -10.16
N GLU A 77 -10.57 -1.38 -10.27
CA GLU A 77 -9.58 -1.75 -9.25
C GLU A 77 -8.20 -1.34 -9.75
N ILE A 78 -7.52 -0.48 -9.00
CA ILE A 78 -6.16 -0.05 -9.28
C ILE A 78 -5.28 -0.56 -8.15
N SER A 79 -4.24 -1.30 -8.50
CA SER A 79 -3.25 -1.80 -7.56
C SER A 79 -1.87 -1.37 -8.03
N GLN A 80 -1.13 -0.68 -7.16
CA GLN A 80 0.22 -0.25 -7.47
C GLN A 80 1.18 -0.64 -6.36
N ASN A 81 2.30 -1.26 -6.72
CA ASN A 81 3.42 -1.53 -5.82
C ASN A 81 3.00 -2.37 -4.59
N ILE A 82 2.24 -3.43 -4.86
CA ILE A 82 1.79 -4.37 -3.84
C ILE A 82 2.79 -5.51 -3.75
N VAL A 83 3.20 -5.85 -2.54
CA VAL A 83 3.98 -7.06 -2.27
C VAL A 83 3.11 -8.03 -1.49
N ASP A 84 2.92 -9.22 -2.06
CA ASP A 84 2.16 -10.32 -1.46
C ASP A 84 3.09 -11.53 -1.33
N ILE A 85 3.33 -11.96 -0.09
CA ILE A 85 4.12 -13.13 0.25
C ILE A 85 3.19 -14.16 0.84
N ASN A 86 2.81 -15.14 0.03
CA ASN A 86 1.83 -16.16 0.38
C ASN A 86 2.51 -17.52 0.47
N GLN A 87 2.43 -18.18 1.64
CA GLN A 87 2.96 -19.54 1.83
C GLN A 87 4.42 -19.69 1.34
N SER A 88 5.23 -18.67 1.63
CA SER A 88 6.58 -18.53 1.06
C SER A 88 7.57 -18.00 2.09
N SER A 89 8.85 -18.32 1.91
CA SER A 89 9.94 -17.82 2.75
C SER A 89 10.80 -16.82 1.97
N VAL A 90 10.83 -15.57 2.43
CA VAL A 90 11.58 -14.46 1.81
C VAL A 90 12.60 -13.94 2.83
N ILE A 91 13.87 -13.96 2.46
CA ILE A 91 14.99 -13.65 3.37
C ILE A 91 15.93 -12.65 2.70
N ASN A 92 16.46 -11.69 3.46
CA ASN A 92 17.45 -10.71 2.98
C ASN A 92 16.95 -9.92 1.76
N THR A 93 15.70 -9.46 1.79
CA THR A 93 15.09 -8.77 0.65
C THR A 93 15.06 -7.27 0.86
N ASN A 94 15.39 -6.51 -0.19
CA ASN A 94 15.22 -5.06 -0.21
C ASN A 94 14.20 -4.68 -1.28
N PHE A 95 13.17 -3.94 -0.88
CA PHE A 95 12.10 -3.49 -1.77
C PHE A 95 11.95 -1.97 -1.70
N TYR A 96 12.03 -1.32 -2.85
CA TYR A 96 11.84 0.12 -3.01
C TYR A 96 10.81 0.35 -4.10
N SER A 97 9.75 1.10 -3.78
CA SER A 97 8.72 1.39 -4.76
C SER A 97 7.95 2.67 -4.46
N ASP A 98 7.69 3.43 -5.53
CA ASP A 98 6.99 4.70 -5.50
C ASP A 98 5.76 4.65 -6.40
N SER A 99 4.64 5.16 -5.94
CA SER A 99 3.40 5.20 -6.70
C SER A 99 2.81 6.60 -6.68
N GLU A 100 2.26 7.02 -7.80
CA GLU A 100 1.64 8.32 -7.96
C GLU A 100 0.35 8.17 -8.76
N ILE A 101 -0.72 8.79 -8.27
CA ILE A 101 -1.88 9.12 -9.10
C ILE A 101 -2.02 10.64 -9.07
N SER A 102 -1.95 11.30 -10.22
CA SER A 102 -2.05 12.75 -10.31
C SER A 102 -3.14 13.21 -11.27
N ASP A 103 -3.79 14.32 -10.92
CA ASP A 103 -4.79 15.00 -11.74
C ASP A 103 -5.90 14.05 -12.24
N ALA A 104 -6.30 13.10 -11.38
CA ALA A 104 -7.22 12.02 -11.73
C ALA A 104 -8.62 12.22 -11.14
N HIS A 105 -9.61 11.57 -11.74
CA HIS A 105 -10.95 11.41 -11.17
C HIS A 105 -11.17 9.94 -10.83
N ILE A 106 -11.29 9.62 -9.55
CA ILE A 106 -11.50 8.26 -9.03
C ILE A 106 -12.93 8.18 -8.48
N GLU A 107 -13.80 7.49 -9.20
CA GLU A 107 -15.23 7.55 -8.94
C GLU A 107 -15.93 6.19 -9.02
N ASN A 108 -17.18 6.15 -8.55
CA ASN A 108 -18.14 5.07 -8.81
C ASN A 108 -17.69 3.69 -8.33
N SER A 109 -17.45 3.56 -7.03
CA SER A 109 -17.03 2.32 -6.36
C SER A 109 -15.69 1.79 -6.86
N SER A 110 -14.81 2.71 -7.28
CA SER A 110 -13.43 2.35 -7.59
C SER A 110 -12.66 2.03 -6.31
N THR A 111 -11.71 1.13 -6.41
CA THR A 111 -10.77 0.80 -5.34
C THR A 111 -9.37 1.09 -5.81
N VAL A 112 -8.58 1.78 -5.00
CA VAL A 112 -7.17 2.04 -5.24
C VAL A 112 -6.38 1.52 -4.05
N THR A 113 -5.44 0.63 -4.31
CA THR A 113 -4.49 0.13 -3.32
C THR A 113 -3.08 0.47 -3.78
N GLN A 114 -2.29 1.12 -2.93
CA GLN A 114 -0.92 1.50 -3.25
C GLN A 114 0.04 1.13 -2.12
N GLY A 115 1.23 0.65 -2.46
CA GLY A 115 2.36 0.52 -1.53
C GLY A 115 2.07 -0.35 -0.31
N SER A 116 1.42 -1.50 -0.52
CA SER A 116 1.01 -2.42 0.56
C SER A 116 1.88 -3.67 0.62
N LEU A 117 2.02 -4.24 1.82
CA LEU A 117 2.70 -5.50 2.08
C LEU A 117 1.74 -6.47 2.76
N SER A 118 1.57 -7.67 2.20
CA SER A 118 0.91 -8.79 2.89
C SER A 118 1.88 -9.94 3.03
N VAL A 119 1.93 -10.53 4.23
CA VAL A 119 2.59 -11.81 4.50
C VAL A 119 1.55 -12.75 5.09
N SER A 120 1.19 -13.78 4.34
CA SER A 120 0.03 -14.61 4.64
C SER A 120 0.28 -16.12 4.51
N ASN A 121 -0.56 -16.90 5.16
CA ASN A 121 -0.67 -18.37 4.99
C ASN A 121 0.65 -19.12 5.29
N ASN A 122 1.20 -18.95 6.49
CA ASN A 122 2.51 -19.48 6.88
C ASN A 122 3.68 -18.90 6.06
N GLY A 123 3.56 -17.64 5.65
CA GLY A 123 4.67 -16.89 5.06
C GLY A 123 5.74 -16.60 6.11
N GLU A 124 6.99 -16.53 5.66
CA GLU A 124 8.12 -16.05 6.45
C GLU A 124 8.80 -14.88 5.73
N LEU A 125 8.96 -13.75 6.41
CA LEU A 125 9.74 -12.61 5.94
C LEU A 125 10.82 -12.28 6.96
N LYS A 126 12.10 -12.38 6.57
CA LYS A 126 13.22 -12.20 7.50
C LYS A 126 14.29 -11.27 6.98
N ASN A 127 14.89 -10.47 7.87
CA ASN A 127 16.06 -9.63 7.59
C ASN A 127 15.88 -8.75 6.35
N SER A 128 14.72 -8.12 6.21
CA SER A 128 14.32 -7.45 4.97
C SER A 128 14.01 -5.98 5.19
N SER A 129 14.19 -5.16 4.15
CA SER A 129 13.93 -3.73 4.19
C SER A 129 12.94 -3.33 3.10
N PHE A 130 11.91 -2.57 3.46
CA PHE A 130 10.87 -2.11 2.54
C PHE A 130 10.74 -0.59 2.63
N THR A 131 10.74 0.08 1.49
CA THR A 131 10.38 1.49 1.38
C THR A 131 9.27 1.61 0.35
N LEU A 132 8.10 2.02 0.82
CA LEU A 132 6.87 2.08 0.04
C LEU A 132 6.37 3.52 0.09
N SER A 133 6.43 4.22 -1.03
CA SER A 133 5.90 5.58 -1.13
C SER A 133 4.68 5.61 -2.05
N SER A 134 3.64 6.32 -1.65
CA SER A 134 2.44 6.51 -2.47
C SER A 134 1.92 7.92 -2.36
N SER A 135 1.57 8.52 -3.49
CA SER A 135 0.95 9.83 -3.53
C SER A 135 -0.29 9.83 -4.40
N ILE A 136 -1.31 10.57 -3.96
CA ILE A 136 -2.46 10.94 -4.77
C ILE A 136 -2.52 12.46 -4.76
N ASN A 137 -2.25 13.07 -5.92
CA ASN A 137 -2.10 14.51 -6.07
C ASN A 137 -3.22 15.06 -6.95
N ASN A 138 -3.86 16.16 -6.53
CA ASN A 138 -4.88 16.86 -7.33
C ASN A 138 -6.02 15.96 -7.85
N ALA A 139 -6.40 14.92 -7.10
CA ALA A 139 -7.34 13.90 -7.58
C ALA A 139 -8.71 14.00 -6.90
N VAL A 140 -9.78 14.06 -7.69
CA VAL A 140 -11.15 13.99 -7.16
C VAL A 140 -11.49 12.56 -6.81
N ILE A 141 -11.92 12.32 -5.56
CA ILE A 141 -12.24 10.97 -5.06
C ILE A 141 -13.69 10.96 -4.59
N ASN A 142 -14.53 10.15 -5.24
CA ASN A 142 -15.96 10.09 -4.91
C ASN A 142 -16.46 8.65 -4.89
N ASN A 143 -17.19 8.29 -3.83
CA ASN A 143 -17.79 6.97 -3.67
C ASN A 143 -16.78 5.83 -3.94
N SER A 144 -15.57 5.94 -3.38
CA SER A 144 -14.44 5.04 -3.69
C SER A 144 -13.70 4.64 -2.42
N ASN A 145 -12.89 3.58 -2.52
CA ASN A 145 -12.03 3.12 -1.43
C ASN A 145 -10.57 3.32 -1.82
N ILE A 146 -9.81 4.00 -0.96
CA ILE A 146 -8.39 4.26 -1.14
C ILE A 146 -7.65 3.66 0.04
N SER A 147 -6.65 2.87 -0.28
CA SER A 147 -5.79 2.16 0.66
C SER A 147 -4.34 2.45 0.28
N GLN A 148 -3.59 3.08 1.16
CA GLN A 148 -2.17 3.32 0.97
C GLN A 148 -1.42 2.74 2.17
N ASN A 149 -0.49 1.82 1.91
CA ASN A 149 0.33 1.16 2.93
C ASN A 149 -0.48 0.49 4.02
N GLU A 150 -1.20 -0.54 3.57
CA GLU A 150 -1.66 -1.56 4.49
C GLU A 150 -0.59 -2.65 4.57
N ILE A 151 -0.13 -2.88 5.79
CA ILE A 151 0.76 -3.96 6.18
C ILE A 151 -0.09 -4.97 6.90
N GLU A 152 -0.19 -6.17 6.35
CA GLU A 152 -0.95 -7.25 6.95
C GLU A 152 -0.05 -8.47 7.16
N ILE A 153 -0.06 -8.98 8.39
CA ILE A 153 0.63 -10.21 8.77
C ILE A 153 -0.45 -11.15 9.29
N ASP A 154 -0.67 -12.23 8.54
CA ASP A 154 -1.74 -13.19 8.80
C ASP A 154 -1.20 -14.62 8.79
N GLU A 155 -1.41 -15.34 9.89
CA GLU A 155 -0.86 -16.67 10.16
C GLU A 155 0.61 -16.84 9.72
N SER A 156 1.45 -15.82 9.96
CA SER A 156 2.79 -15.71 9.35
C SER A 156 3.85 -15.20 10.32
N ILE A 157 5.13 -15.32 9.93
CA ILE A 157 6.28 -14.87 10.73
C ILE A 157 7.03 -13.77 10.01
N VAL A 158 7.13 -12.61 10.65
CA VAL A 158 7.97 -11.49 10.21
C VAL A 158 9.00 -11.22 11.31
N ASP A 159 10.29 -11.24 10.96
CA ASP A 159 11.39 -11.01 11.90
C ASP A 159 12.46 -10.11 11.27
N ASN A 160 12.91 -9.10 12.02
CA ASN A 160 13.94 -8.16 11.58
C ASN A 160 13.56 -7.48 10.25
N LEU A 161 12.34 -6.94 10.19
CA LEU A 161 11.85 -6.10 9.10
C LEU A 161 12.15 -4.64 9.43
N THR A 162 12.73 -3.90 8.48
CA THR A 162 12.73 -2.44 8.49
C THR A 162 11.76 -1.96 7.42
N MET A 163 10.73 -1.21 7.80
CA MET A 163 9.79 -0.63 6.86
C MET A 163 9.69 0.87 7.01
N ASN A 164 9.69 1.58 5.89
CA ASN A 164 9.38 3.01 5.81
C ASN A 164 8.26 3.23 4.79
N GLY A 165 7.07 3.56 5.27
CA GLY A 165 5.90 3.93 4.48
C GLY A 165 5.73 5.46 4.44
N ILE A 166 5.64 6.05 3.25
CA ILE A 166 5.36 7.48 3.07
C ILE A 166 4.16 7.67 2.14
N HIS A 167 3.05 8.18 2.68
CA HIS A 167 1.77 8.24 1.96
C HIS A 167 1.17 9.63 2.04
N THR A 168 0.81 10.20 0.90
CA THR A 168 0.28 11.57 0.85
C THR A 168 -0.95 11.64 -0.05
N ILE A 169 -1.98 12.32 0.43
CA ILE A 169 -3.03 12.89 -0.43
C ILE A 169 -2.88 14.39 -0.37
N HIS A 170 -2.67 15.02 -1.52
CA HIS A 170 -2.32 16.43 -1.58
C HIS A 170 -3.03 17.13 -2.73
N ASN A 171 -3.43 18.37 -2.53
CA ASN A 171 -4.13 19.14 -3.57
C ASN A 171 -3.58 20.58 -3.66
N ASP A 172 -2.90 20.90 -4.75
CA ASP A 172 -2.41 22.25 -5.02
C ASP A 172 -3.40 23.10 -5.83
N THR A 173 -4.35 22.47 -6.53
CA THR A 173 -5.26 23.13 -7.47
C THR A 173 -6.71 23.13 -6.99
N GLY A 174 -7.20 24.29 -6.51
CA GLY A 174 -8.62 24.48 -6.19
C GLY A 174 -9.15 23.63 -5.02
N THR A 175 -10.45 23.36 -5.00
CA THR A 175 -11.13 22.50 -4.00
C THR A 175 -11.36 21.12 -4.61
N VAL A 176 -10.36 20.25 -4.48
CA VAL A 176 -10.51 18.83 -4.76
C VAL A 176 -11.15 18.16 -3.54
N ASN A 177 -12.14 17.31 -3.80
CA ASN A 177 -13.00 16.75 -2.77
C ASN A 177 -12.81 15.23 -2.66
N ILE A 178 -12.66 14.76 -1.43
CA ILE A 178 -12.94 13.37 -1.06
C ILE A 178 -14.38 13.32 -0.56
N SER A 179 -15.23 12.51 -1.19
CA SER A 179 -16.64 12.43 -0.81
C SER A 179 -17.18 11.00 -0.82
N ASN A 180 -18.04 10.66 0.14
CA ASN A 180 -18.67 9.33 0.25
C ASN A 180 -17.66 8.17 0.17
N SER A 181 -16.44 8.37 0.64
CA SER A 181 -15.31 7.47 0.37
C SER A 181 -14.73 6.92 1.67
N THR A 182 -13.96 5.85 1.55
CA THR A 182 -13.13 5.34 2.64
C THR A 182 -11.67 5.53 2.27
N ILE A 183 -10.90 6.15 3.14
CA ILE A 183 -9.47 6.38 2.99
C ILE A 183 -8.76 5.71 4.16
N THR A 184 -7.79 4.86 3.86
CA THR A 184 -6.89 4.25 4.85
C THR A 184 -5.46 4.53 4.41
N GLN A 185 -4.67 5.19 5.27
CA GLN A 185 -3.25 5.45 5.01
C GLN A 185 -2.41 5.03 6.21
N GLY A 186 -1.43 4.16 5.99
CA GLY A 186 -0.57 3.64 7.04
C GLY A 186 -1.37 2.79 8.03
N LYS A 187 -1.54 1.51 7.74
CA LYS A 187 -2.21 0.60 8.66
C LYS A 187 -1.38 -0.65 8.83
N LEU A 188 -1.14 -1.02 10.08
CA LEU A 188 -0.50 -2.29 10.42
C LEU A 188 -1.52 -3.20 11.09
N SER A 189 -1.71 -4.40 10.55
CA SER A 189 -2.54 -5.44 11.14
C SER A 189 -1.71 -6.70 11.38
N VAL A 190 -1.62 -7.11 12.64
CA VAL A 190 -1.02 -8.39 13.04
C VAL A 190 -2.14 -9.28 13.56
N ILE A 191 -2.48 -10.31 12.79
CA ILE A 191 -3.64 -11.16 13.02
C ILE A 191 -3.25 -12.35 13.93
N GLU A 192 -4.26 -13.05 14.45
CA GLU A 192 -4.09 -14.24 15.31
C GLU A 192 -3.08 -15.23 14.71
N ASN A 193 -2.31 -15.91 15.57
CA ASN A 193 -1.26 -16.86 15.19
C ASN A 193 -0.09 -16.27 14.39
N SER A 194 -0.04 -14.95 14.20
CA SER A 194 1.09 -14.28 13.57
C SER A 194 2.17 -13.89 14.57
N ARG A 195 3.40 -13.73 14.06
CA ARG A 195 4.56 -13.23 14.79
C ARG A 195 5.17 -12.05 14.07
N LEU A 196 5.33 -10.93 14.77
CA LEU A 196 6.10 -9.77 14.32
C LEU A 196 7.19 -9.47 15.36
N GLU A 197 8.45 -9.65 14.98
CA GLU A 197 9.58 -9.63 15.91
C GLU A 197 10.71 -8.71 15.42
N ASN A 198 11.40 -8.05 16.36
CA ASN A 198 12.64 -7.30 16.12
C ASN A 198 12.59 -6.31 14.95
N SER A 199 11.43 -5.70 14.70
CA SER A 199 11.16 -4.93 13.48
C SER A 199 11.00 -3.44 13.79
N THR A 200 11.35 -2.59 12.84
CA THR A 200 11.12 -1.15 12.89
C THR A 200 10.17 -0.78 11.76
N ILE A 201 9.03 -0.17 12.07
CA ILE A 201 8.01 0.19 11.10
C ILE A 201 7.67 1.68 11.26
N ASP A 202 8.09 2.47 10.29
CA ASP A 202 7.76 3.89 10.18
C ASP A 202 6.59 4.06 9.21
N MET A 203 5.49 4.67 9.67
CA MET A 203 4.33 5.01 8.85
C MET A 203 4.12 6.53 8.87
N THR A 204 4.49 7.19 7.77
CA THR A 204 4.23 8.60 7.56
C THR A 204 3.03 8.77 6.63
N SER A 205 1.96 9.38 7.10
CA SER A 205 0.74 9.61 6.31
C SER A 205 0.29 11.06 6.37
N SER A 206 -0.02 11.69 5.25
CA SER A 206 -0.54 13.06 5.25
C SER A 206 -1.71 13.26 4.31
N ILE A 207 -2.63 14.13 4.74
CA ILE A 207 -3.66 14.72 3.88
C ILE A 207 -3.52 16.24 3.97
N ASP A 208 -3.24 16.91 2.87
CA ASP A 208 -3.11 18.38 2.81
C ASP A 208 -4.09 19.01 1.82
N LYS A 209 -4.56 20.22 2.14
CA LYS A 209 -5.40 21.09 1.29
C LYS A 209 -6.63 20.39 0.67
N THR A 210 -7.30 19.53 1.43
CA THR A 210 -8.38 18.68 0.92
C THR A 210 -9.70 18.92 1.65
N ASP A 211 -10.81 18.99 0.91
CA ASP A 211 -12.16 18.97 1.50
C ASP A 211 -12.66 17.50 1.58
N ILE A 212 -13.03 17.05 2.78
CA ILE A 212 -13.50 15.69 3.06
C ILE A 212 -14.96 15.73 3.51
N THR A 213 -15.86 15.10 2.77
CA THR A 213 -17.30 15.10 3.04
C THR A 213 -17.88 13.68 3.12
N ASP A 214 -18.69 13.41 4.13
CA ASP A 214 -19.44 12.14 4.29
C ASP A 214 -18.58 10.87 4.08
N SER A 215 -17.34 10.91 4.57
CA SER A 215 -16.32 9.88 4.32
C SER A 215 -15.81 9.26 5.62
N THR A 216 -15.05 8.17 5.51
CA THR A 216 -14.28 7.63 6.62
C THR A 216 -12.80 7.74 6.28
N VAL A 217 -12.00 8.25 7.20
CA VAL A 217 -10.55 8.37 7.06
C VAL A 217 -9.88 7.71 8.25
N ASP A 218 -8.92 6.82 7.99
CA ASP A 218 -8.12 6.13 9.00
C ASP A 218 -6.62 6.32 8.69
N LEU A 219 -5.89 6.93 9.61
CA LEU A 219 -4.48 7.30 9.44
C LEU A 219 -3.58 6.68 10.52
N CYS A 220 -2.49 6.02 10.13
CA CYS A 220 -1.49 5.38 10.99
C CYS A 220 -2.08 4.48 12.10
N SER A 221 -3.00 3.60 11.74
CA SER A 221 -3.64 2.70 12.71
C SER A 221 -2.90 1.39 12.86
N VAL A 222 -2.76 0.92 14.11
CA VAL A 222 -2.14 -0.34 14.46
C VAL A 222 -3.18 -1.25 15.11
N TYR A 223 -3.32 -2.44 14.57
CA TYR A 223 -4.24 -3.47 15.01
C TYR A 223 -3.48 -4.75 15.35
N VAL A 224 -3.61 -5.22 16.59
CA VAL A 224 -3.02 -6.49 17.04
C VAL A 224 -4.12 -7.36 17.61
N SER A 225 -4.37 -8.49 16.95
CA SER A 225 -5.37 -9.46 17.36
C SER A 225 -4.97 -10.22 18.62
N ASN A 226 -5.98 -10.80 19.29
CA ASN A 226 -5.71 -11.80 20.32
C ASN A 226 -4.98 -12.99 19.70
N GLY A 227 -4.01 -13.55 20.41
CA GLY A 227 -3.17 -14.65 19.93
C GLY A 227 -2.06 -14.26 18.95
N ALA A 228 -1.95 -12.99 18.54
CA ALA A 228 -0.77 -12.49 17.86
C ALA A 228 0.40 -12.31 18.85
N ASN A 229 1.64 -12.53 18.39
CA ASN A 229 2.85 -12.27 19.18
C ASN A 229 3.68 -11.16 18.54
N VAL A 230 3.74 -10.02 19.23
CA VAL A 230 4.51 -8.84 18.81
C VAL A 230 5.58 -8.57 19.87
N SER A 231 6.86 -8.66 19.52
CA SER A 231 7.95 -8.50 20.49
C SER A 231 9.20 -7.83 19.91
N GLY A 232 9.81 -6.91 20.66
CA GLY A 232 10.98 -6.16 20.20
C GLY A 232 10.71 -5.30 18.97
N VAL A 233 9.47 -4.83 18.78
CA VAL A 233 9.05 -4.03 17.63
C VAL A 233 8.98 -2.57 18.01
N ASP A 234 9.50 -1.72 17.14
CA ASP A 234 9.38 -0.26 17.18
C ASP A 234 8.44 0.19 16.06
N ILE A 235 7.38 0.93 16.40
CA ILE A 235 6.38 1.38 15.43
C ILE A 235 6.16 2.88 15.64
N ASP A 236 6.58 3.67 14.67
CA ASP A 236 6.42 5.12 14.68
C ASP A 236 5.42 5.56 13.62
N GLY A 237 4.35 6.22 14.05
CA GLY A 237 3.31 6.77 13.18
C GLY A 237 3.36 8.29 13.17
N THR A 238 3.73 8.90 12.04
CA THR A 238 3.62 10.35 11.83
C THR A 238 2.46 10.63 10.88
N CYS A 239 1.29 10.96 11.42
CA CYS A 239 0.16 11.38 10.59
C CYS A 239 -0.15 12.86 10.72
N THR A 240 -0.47 13.50 9.60
CA THR A 240 -0.84 14.91 9.56
C THR A 240 -2.06 15.15 8.70
N MET A 241 -2.92 16.06 9.14
CA MET A 241 -3.96 16.66 8.31
C MET A 241 -3.75 18.16 8.36
N ASP A 242 -3.35 18.77 7.25
CA ASP A 242 -3.12 20.21 7.15
C ASP A 242 -4.07 20.86 6.13
N ASN A 243 -4.57 22.04 6.45
CA ASN A 243 -5.54 22.77 5.61
C ASN A 243 -6.72 21.90 5.12
N VAL A 244 -7.15 20.92 5.93
CA VAL A 244 -8.26 20.02 5.62
C VAL A 244 -9.56 20.56 6.19
N LYS A 245 -10.63 20.53 5.39
CA LYS A 245 -11.99 20.81 5.86
C LYS A 245 -12.81 19.53 5.91
N ILE A 246 -13.39 19.22 7.06
CA ILE A 246 -14.14 17.98 7.29
C ILE A 246 -15.63 18.29 7.53
N THR A 247 -16.53 17.64 6.80
CA THR A 247 -17.99 17.77 6.94
C THR A 247 -18.65 16.39 6.92
N GLY A 248 -19.37 15.99 7.97
CA GLY A 248 -20.08 14.71 7.99
C GLY A 248 -19.21 13.45 7.93
N ALA A 249 -17.88 13.59 8.04
CA ALA A 249 -16.93 12.48 7.94
C ALA A 249 -16.50 11.98 9.34
N THR A 250 -16.05 10.72 9.39
CA THR A 250 -15.36 10.14 10.56
C THR A 250 -13.87 10.09 10.27
N VAL A 251 -13.05 10.57 11.22
CA VAL A 251 -11.59 10.51 11.12
C VAL A 251 -11.03 9.79 12.34
N VAL A 252 -10.20 8.78 12.09
CA VAL A 252 -9.41 8.06 13.07
C VAL A 252 -7.94 8.31 12.73
N GLN A 253 -7.14 8.64 13.75
CA GLN A 253 -5.72 8.93 13.58
C GLN A 253 -4.93 8.31 14.74
N GLY A 254 -3.90 7.53 14.41
CA GLY A 254 -2.99 6.92 15.37
C GLY A 254 -3.67 5.93 16.31
N ALA A 255 -4.74 5.26 15.88
CA ALA A 255 -5.43 4.32 16.75
C ALA A 255 -4.57 3.07 16.95
N VAL A 256 -4.37 2.70 18.22
CA VAL A 256 -3.75 1.42 18.59
C VAL A 256 -4.81 0.56 19.24
N VAL A 257 -5.18 -0.54 18.59
CA VAL A 257 -6.19 -1.48 19.08
C VAL A 257 -5.53 -2.84 19.31
N ILE A 258 -5.49 -3.24 20.58
CA ILE A 258 -4.94 -4.54 21.00
C ILE A 258 -6.09 -5.35 21.61
N TYR A 259 -6.38 -6.49 20.99
CA TYR A 259 -7.39 -7.43 21.49
C TYR A 259 -6.71 -8.40 22.45
N ASN A 260 -7.19 -8.41 23.70
CA ASN A 260 -6.75 -9.36 24.73
C ASN A 260 -7.65 -10.58 24.82
#